data_AF-A0A7C3RRL1-F1
#
_entry.id   AF-A0A7C3RRL1-F1
#
_cell.length_a   1.000
_cell.length_b   1.000
_cell.length_c   1.000
_cell.angle_alpha   90.00
_cell.angle_beta   90.00
_cell.angle_gamma   90.00
#
_symmetry.space_group_name_H-M   'P 1'
#
loop_
_entity.id
_entity.type
_entity.pdbx_description
1 polymer ?
#
loop_
_entity_poly.entity_id
_entity_poly.type
_entity_poly.pdbx_seq_one_letter_code
_entity_poly.pdbx_strand_id
1 'polypeptide(L)'
;MFPIQLIGGHNPRLSRMEPPGLEPKGGGATRLERALWHFCGFARPGRKQATCAKPQMATEAERGVLAGRRHAVLIATVAEFIASAQPVGSHQVASRRNLGIKAAMVRNMLAELEEAGYLQQPHTSAGRVPTDKAFRYYVDHLAASARIGFEDRTQIELHYSERVHSLEAMMRDTPKLLALLTGQAALVMAPRLESVELERVSFIRLRPREVLAVFVPKTGVVRNQLVRTERDHCQEELDRMARYLNEALGGSTLDQARRWIEEELRMERARYDRFVREALMLGEGALSAERPAELYVEGSAQALEQPEFSDPEKVRELMRALDDKTALLDLLERAVREQELTVSIGSENYDPHLADFAVVAAPYAGGSKPLGGLAVVGPVRMDYERVIPLVEYTARTLSRIFEH
;
A
#
# COMPACT_ATOMS: atom_id res chain seq x y z
N MET A 1 -59.46 22.73 24.36
CA MET A 1 -60.02 22.44 25.70
C MET A 1 -58.86 21.92 26.56
N PHE A 2 -58.29 22.79 27.38
CA PHE A 2 -57.34 22.49 28.48
C PHE A 2 -58.10 21.85 29.68
N PRO A 3 -57.50 21.36 30.80
CA PRO A 3 -56.20 21.72 31.45
C PRO A 3 -55.30 20.51 31.86
N ILE A 4 -53.96 20.61 32.02
CA ILE A 4 -53.07 21.23 33.05
C ILE A 4 -53.16 20.57 34.46
N GLN A 5 -52.06 19.95 34.93
CA GLN A 5 -51.38 20.36 36.17
C GLN A 5 -49.92 19.85 36.30
N LEU A 6 -49.05 20.82 36.62
CA LEU A 6 -47.62 20.79 36.94
C LEU A 6 -47.42 20.74 38.46
N ILE A 7 -46.38 20.06 38.94
CA ILE A 7 -45.47 20.44 40.06
C ILE A 7 -44.17 19.62 39.82
N GLY A 8 -42.91 20.06 39.81
CA GLY A 8 -42.24 21.26 40.27
C GLY A 8 -41.04 20.87 41.15
N GLY A 9 -39.79 21.21 40.75
CA GLY A 9 -38.72 21.52 41.72
C GLY A 9 -37.39 20.73 41.74
N HIS A 10 -36.33 21.41 41.25
CA HIS A 10 -34.99 21.57 41.85
C HIS A 10 -33.82 20.59 41.58
N ASN A 11 -32.73 21.21 41.12
CA ASN A 11 -31.32 20.77 41.03
C ASN A 11 -30.56 21.53 42.14
N PRO A 12 -29.50 20.99 42.81
CA PRO A 12 -28.13 21.26 42.34
C PRO A 12 -27.06 20.17 42.64
N ARG A 13 -26.13 19.99 41.70
CA ARG A 13 -24.64 19.83 41.78
C ARG A 13 -23.94 19.02 42.92
N LEU A 14 -23.02 18.17 42.42
CA LEU A 14 -21.61 17.89 42.85
C LEU A 14 -21.32 17.08 44.13
N SER A 15 -20.66 15.92 43.94
CA SER A 15 -19.43 15.59 44.70
C SER A 15 -18.62 14.47 44.01
N ARG A 16 -17.32 14.71 43.92
CA ARG A 16 -16.25 13.79 43.50
C ARG A 16 -16.11 12.63 44.49
N MET A 17 -15.77 11.44 43.99
CA MET A 17 -15.01 10.44 44.77
C MET A 17 -13.96 9.80 43.85
N GLU A 18 -12.69 10.02 44.21
CA GLU A 18 -11.53 9.24 43.74
C GLU A 18 -11.51 7.87 44.43
N PRO A 19 -11.00 6.80 43.78
CA PRO A 19 -10.56 5.61 44.49
C PRO A 19 -9.05 5.65 44.82
N PRO A 20 -8.63 5.00 45.93
CA PRO A 20 -7.30 5.16 46.52
C PRO A 20 -6.23 4.31 45.83
N GLY A 21 -5.00 4.80 45.93
CA GLY A 21 -3.78 4.13 45.48
C GLY A 21 -3.43 2.88 46.29
N LEU A 22 -2.79 1.94 45.58
CA LEU A 22 -2.13 0.77 46.14
C LEU A 22 -0.69 0.74 45.62
N GLU A 23 0.26 0.96 46.53
CA GLU A 23 1.67 0.60 46.34
C GLU A 23 1.86 -0.92 46.52
N PRO A 24 2.80 -1.56 45.79
CA PRO A 24 3.11 -2.97 45.97
C PRO A 24 4.21 -3.19 47.03
N LYS A 25 3.93 -4.03 48.04
CA LYS A 25 4.96 -4.68 48.86
C LYS A 25 5.39 -5.99 48.19
N GLY A 26 6.70 -6.16 48.00
CA GLY A 26 7.28 -7.29 47.29
C GLY A 26 7.41 -8.59 48.10
N GLY A 27 7.81 -9.63 47.37
CA GLY A 27 8.43 -10.84 47.90
C GLY A 27 7.76 -12.14 47.46
N GLY A 28 8.41 -12.91 46.57
CA GLY A 28 8.13 -14.34 46.42
C GLY A 28 8.15 -14.90 45.00
N ALA A 29 9.28 -14.78 44.29
CA ALA A 29 9.48 -15.47 43.01
C ALA A 29 9.40 -17.00 43.20
N THR A 30 8.42 -17.65 42.57
CA THR A 30 8.33 -19.11 42.49
C THR A 30 8.64 -19.60 41.08
N ARG A 31 9.17 -20.83 41.03
CA ARG A 31 9.93 -21.47 39.94
C ARG A 31 9.16 -21.73 38.63
N LEU A 32 7.97 -21.15 38.46
CA LEU A 32 7.12 -21.25 37.27
C LEU A 32 7.20 -20.01 36.36
N GLU A 33 7.71 -18.87 36.83
CA GLU A 33 7.91 -17.67 35.99
C GLU A 33 9.17 -17.72 35.12
N ARG A 34 10.08 -18.69 35.36
CA ARG A 34 11.30 -18.87 34.55
C ARG A 34 11.13 -19.73 33.29
N ALA A 35 9.97 -20.36 33.10
CA ALA A 35 9.71 -21.20 31.92
C ALA A 35 8.92 -20.48 30.80
N LEU A 36 8.36 -19.30 31.06
CA LEU A 36 7.59 -18.52 30.08
C LEU A 36 8.41 -17.46 29.32
N TRP A 37 9.72 -17.36 29.58
CA TRP A 37 10.62 -16.40 28.94
C TRP A 37 11.35 -16.91 27.69
N HIS A 38 11.11 -18.16 27.27
CA HIS A 38 11.81 -18.77 26.13
C HIS A 38 10.96 -18.93 24.86
N PHE A 39 9.69 -18.49 24.85
CA PHE A 39 8.81 -18.68 23.68
C PHE A 39 8.10 -17.42 23.17
N CYS A 40 8.22 -16.29 23.87
CA CYS A 40 7.85 -14.97 23.33
C CYS A 40 9.12 -14.29 22.83
N GLY A 41 9.28 -14.21 21.51
CA GLY A 41 10.35 -13.51 20.81
C GLY A 41 10.30 -12.00 21.03
N PHE A 42 10.56 -11.55 22.25
CA PHE A 42 10.90 -10.17 22.54
C PHE A 42 12.31 -9.89 22.01
N ALA A 43 12.36 -9.11 20.94
CA ALA A 43 13.59 -8.54 20.43
C ALA A 43 14.34 -7.77 21.53
N ARG A 44 15.66 -7.96 21.59
CA ARG A 44 16.59 -7.29 22.51
C ARG A 44 16.40 -5.75 22.49
N PRO A 45 16.38 -5.06 23.65
CA PRO A 45 16.40 -3.61 23.70
C PRO A 45 17.84 -3.14 23.52
N GLY A 46 18.18 -2.66 22.31
CA GLY A 46 19.55 -2.25 22.02
C GLY A 46 19.86 -1.94 20.56
N ARG A 47 18.93 -1.37 19.81
CA ARG A 47 19.26 -0.60 18.60
C ARG A 47 18.44 0.67 18.63
N LYS A 48 19.15 1.80 18.56
CA LYS A 48 18.58 3.14 18.46
C LYS A 48 17.51 3.11 17.38
N GLN A 49 16.26 3.35 17.77
CA GLN A 49 15.21 3.71 16.83
C GLN A 49 15.72 4.95 16.10
N ALA A 50 16.10 4.78 14.83
CA ALA A 50 16.14 5.89 13.91
C ALA A 50 14.67 6.28 13.72
N THR A 51 14.19 7.21 14.54
CA THR A 51 13.01 7.99 14.23
C THR A 51 13.35 8.82 13.00
N CYS A 52 13.24 8.21 11.82
CA CYS A 52 13.31 8.92 10.55
C CYS A 52 11.98 9.62 10.33
N ALA A 53 12.11 10.89 9.93
CA ALA A 53 11.07 11.87 9.90
C ALA A 53 9.91 11.47 9.00
N LYS A 54 8.72 11.98 9.36
CA LYS A 54 7.54 12.04 8.49
C LYS A 54 7.95 12.44 7.07
N PRO A 55 7.40 11.84 6.00
CA PRO A 55 7.26 12.56 4.75
C PRO A 55 6.14 13.57 4.96
N GLN A 56 6.42 14.66 5.66
CA GLN A 56 5.59 15.84 5.56
C GLN A 56 5.78 16.32 4.13
N MET A 57 4.68 16.37 3.36
CA MET A 57 4.62 17.20 2.16
C MET A 57 5.41 18.47 2.42
N ALA A 58 6.46 18.68 1.63
CA ALA A 58 7.39 19.79 1.75
C ALA A 58 6.62 21.07 2.12
N THR A 59 6.91 21.60 3.30
CA THR A 59 6.42 22.91 3.72
C THR A 59 6.71 23.92 2.59
N GLU A 60 5.87 24.94 2.40
CA GLU A 60 6.04 25.93 1.32
C GLU A 60 7.45 26.56 1.25
N ALA A 61 8.23 26.48 2.34
CA ALA A 61 9.62 26.89 2.42
C ALA A 61 10.61 25.98 1.64
N GLU A 62 10.35 24.68 1.49
CA GLU A 62 11.22 23.72 0.76
C GLU A 62 10.92 23.68 -0.75
N ARG A 63 9.69 24.00 -1.16
CA ARG A 63 9.34 24.21 -2.59
C ARG A 63 10.10 25.40 -3.23
N GLY A 64 10.76 26.22 -2.42
CA GLY A 64 11.44 27.45 -2.82
C GLY A 64 12.96 27.39 -2.98
N VAL A 65 13.61 26.21 -2.90
CA VAL A 65 15.09 26.14 -2.88
C VAL A 65 15.72 26.65 -4.19
N LEU A 66 15.06 26.46 -5.33
CA LEU A 66 15.47 27.01 -6.62
C LEU A 66 14.44 28.02 -7.11
N ALA A 67 14.77 29.31 -7.08
CA ALA A 67 13.88 30.37 -7.55
C ALA A 67 14.13 30.74 -9.03
N GLY A 68 13.05 31.07 -9.74
CA GLY A 68 13.07 31.69 -11.06
C GLY A 68 13.69 30.82 -12.15
N ARG A 69 14.73 31.33 -12.82
CA ARG A 69 15.31 30.69 -14.00
C ARG A 69 16.01 29.36 -13.70
N ARG A 70 16.59 29.18 -12.50
CA ARG A 70 17.32 27.95 -12.13
C ARG A 70 16.40 26.75 -12.05
N HIS A 71 15.21 26.94 -11.47
CA HIS A 71 14.14 25.95 -11.50
C HIS A 71 13.83 25.52 -12.95
N ALA A 72 13.56 26.48 -13.84
CA ALA A 72 13.22 26.19 -15.22
C ALA A 72 14.35 25.45 -15.97
N VAL A 73 15.61 25.82 -15.73
CA VAL A 73 16.78 25.12 -16.30
C VAL A 73 16.89 23.69 -15.76
N LEU A 74 16.70 23.46 -14.46
CA LEU A 74 16.76 22.12 -13.89
C LEU A 74 15.64 21.22 -14.45
N ILE A 75 14.39 21.70 -14.43
CA ILE A 75 13.24 20.97 -14.98
C ILE A 75 13.47 20.62 -16.46
N ALA A 76 13.93 21.59 -17.26
CA ALA A 76 14.23 21.35 -18.67
C ALA A 76 15.41 20.40 -18.89
N THR A 77 16.38 20.36 -17.97
CA THR A 77 17.52 19.44 -18.06
C THR A 77 17.06 18.01 -17.75
N VAL A 78 16.27 17.82 -16.68
CA VAL A 78 15.72 16.51 -16.32
C VAL A 78 14.81 15.98 -17.43
N ALA A 79 13.88 16.80 -17.92
CA ALA A 79 12.98 16.40 -19.00
C ALA A 79 13.71 16.08 -20.33
N GLU A 80 14.88 16.69 -20.58
CA GLU A 80 15.69 16.37 -21.77
C GLU A 80 16.42 15.05 -21.59
N PHE A 81 16.92 14.81 -20.38
CA PHE A 81 17.58 13.55 -20.03
C PHE A 81 16.60 12.38 -20.07
N ILE A 82 15.37 12.55 -19.56
CA ILE A 82 14.30 11.53 -19.65
C ILE A 82 14.03 11.15 -21.11
N ALA A 83 13.95 12.14 -22.01
CA ALA A 83 13.62 11.92 -23.41
C ALA A 83 14.77 11.31 -24.23
N SER A 84 16.02 11.69 -23.93
CA SER A 84 17.18 11.33 -24.76
C SER A 84 18.03 10.19 -24.19
N ALA A 85 17.99 9.96 -22.87
CA ALA A 85 18.95 9.13 -22.13
C ALA A 85 20.43 9.51 -22.37
N GLN A 86 20.71 10.76 -22.77
CA GLN A 86 22.05 11.26 -23.07
C GLN A 86 22.44 12.44 -22.17
N PRO A 87 23.73 12.62 -21.85
CA PRO A 87 24.20 13.80 -21.11
C PRO A 87 23.77 15.11 -21.80
N VAL A 88 23.14 15.99 -21.03
CA VAL A 88 22.46 17.17 -21.56
C VAL A 88 23.41 18.36 -21.62
N GLY A 89 23.53 18.96 -22.81
CA GLY A 89 24.36 20.16 -23.05
C GLY A 89 23.59 21.48 -22.89
N SER A 90 24.30 22.57 -22.60
CA SER A 90 23.71 23.90 -22.45
C SER A 90 22.97 24.40 -23.71
N HIS A 91 23.42 24.00 -24.91
CA HIS A 91 22.74 24.32 -26.17
C HIS A 91 21.40 23.60 -26.32
N GLN A 92 21.30 22.34 -25.90
CA GLN A 92 20.06 21.55 -25.97
C GLN A 92 19.00 22.21 -25.08
N VAL A 93 19.36 22.51 -23.83
CA VAL A 93 18.45 23.20 -22.89
C VAL A 93 18.07 24.59 -23.38
N ALA A 94 19.02 25.39 -23.88
CA ALA A 94 18.72 26.73 -24.39
C ALA A 94 17.83 26.73 -25.64
N SER A 95 17.86 25.65 -26.43
CA SER A 95 17.06 25.51 -27.65
C SER A 95 15.59 25.16 -27.38
N ARG A 96 15.25 24.69 -26.17
CA ARG A 96 13.85 24.44 -25.79
C ARG A 96 13.06 25.75 -25.83
N ARG A 97 12.04 25.76 -26.68
CA ARG A 97 11.10 26.88 -26.83
C ARG A 97 10.48 27.15 -25.46
N ASN A 98 10.58 28.41 -25.00
CA ASN A 98 10.03 28.98 -23.74
C ASN A 98 11.03 29.34 -22.63
N LEU A 99 12.31 29.00 -22.72
CA LEU A 99 13.28 29.42 -21.68
C LEU A 99 13.78 30.87 -21.85
N GLY A 100 13.92 31.35 -23.09
CA GLY A 100 14.33 32.74 -23.37
C GLY A 100 15.73 33.14 -22.87
N ILE A 101 16.62 32.15 -22.64
CA ILE A 101 17.94 32.35 -22.04
C ILE A 101 19.05 31.90 -23.02
N LYS A 102 20.16 32.64 -23.08
CA LYS A 102 21.32 32.33 -23.93
C LYS A 102 22.10 31.11 -23.40
N ALA A 103 22.67 30.30 -24.29
CA ALA A 103 23.44 29.10 -23.95
C ALA A 103 24.60 29.34 -22.95
N ALA A 104 25.26 30.51 -23.00
CA ALA A 104 26.31 30.87 -22.04
C ALA A 104 25.78 31.00 -20.60
N MET A 105 24.58 31.57 -20.45
CA MET A 105 23.93 31.71 -19.14
C MET A 105 23.46 30.33 -18.62
N VAL A 106 22.91 29.50 -19.50
CA VAL A 106 22.56 28.10 -19.17
C VAL A 106 23.80 27.34 -18.69
N ARG A 107 24.96 27.50 -19.34
CA ARG A 107 26.21 26.85 -18.91
C ARG A 107 26.60 27.21 -17.47
N ASN A 108 26.52 28.50 -17.11
CA ASN A 108 26.80 28.93 -15.74
C ASN A 108 25.82 28.32 -14.74
N MET A 109 24.53 28.31 -15.08
CA MET A 109 23.50 27.75 -14.20
C MET A 109 23.60 26.23 -14.06
N LEU A 110 24.03 25.51 -15.10
CA LEU A 110 24.31 24.07 -15.03
C LEU A 110 25.49 23.78 -14.09
N ALA A 111 26.52 24.63 -14.07
CA ALA A 111 27.63 24.51 -13.12
C ALA A 111 27.17 24.77 -11.68
N GLU A 112 26.35 25.79 -11.44
CA GLU A 112 25.75 26.05 -10.12
C GLU A 112 24.88 24.87 -9.64
N LEU A 113 24.10 24.26 -10.54
CA LEU A 113 23.25 23.09 -10.22
C LEU A 113 24.08 21.84 -9.94
N GLU A 114 25.25 21.70 -10.57
CA GLU A 114 26.21 20.65 -10.27
C GLU A 114 26.86 20.85 -8.89
N GLU A 115 27.33 22.06 -8.58
CA GLU A 115 27.85 22.40 -7.25
C GLU A 115 26.80 22.16 -6.14
N ALA A 116 25.51 22.40 -6.44
CA ALA A 116 24.39 22.13 -5.54
C ALA A 116 23.99 20.63 -5.48
N GLY A 117 24.65 19.75 -6.23
CA GLY A 117 24.46 18.30 -6.23
C GLY A 117 23.21 17.81 -6.99
N TYR A 118 22.56 18.66 -7.77
CA TYR A 118 21.42 18.26 -8.63
C TYR A 118 21.90 17.60 -9.93
N LEU A 119 23.06 18.02 -10.43
CA LEU A 119 23.63 17.50 -11.66
C LEU A 119 25.02 16.94 -11.38
N GLN A 120 25.47 16.04 -12.25
CA GLN A 120 26.84 15.54 -12.26
C GLN A 120 27.40 15.49 -13.67
N GLN A 121 28.71 15.63 -13.78
CA GLN A 121 29.44 15.47 -15.03
C GLN A 121 30.15 14.10 -15.06
N PRO A 122 29.71 13.13 -15.88
CA PRO A 122 30.35 11.81 -15.93
C PRO A 122 31.78 11.88 -16.50
N HIS A 123 32.03 12.76 -17.47
CA HIS A 123 33.36 13.01 -18.05
C HIS A 123 33.56 14.49 -18.36
N THR A 124 34.80 14.98 -18.32
CA THR A 124 35.17 16.40 -18.53
C THR A 124 34.66 17.03 -19.83
N SER A 125 34.40 16.23 -20.87
CA SER A 125 33.80 16.66 -22.16
C SER A 125 32.31 16.35 -22.32
N ALA A 126 31.72 15.56 -21.41
CA ALA A 126 30.32 15.17 -21.47
C ALA A 126 29.40 16.29 -20.94
N GLY A 127 28.13 16.26 -21.36
CA GLY A 127 27.07 17.09 -20.80
C GLY A 127 26.81 16.81 -19.31
N ARG A 128 25.71 17.32 -18.78
CA ARG A 128 25.29 17.08 -17.39
C ARG A 128 24.25 15.97 -17.33
N VAL A 129 24.34 15.16 -16.29
CA VAL A 129 23.39 14.07 -15.98
C VAL A 129 22.69 14.41 -14.66
N PRO A 130 21.35 14.31 -14.58
CA PRO A 130 20.65 14.50 -13.32
C PRO A 130 20.99 13.43 -12.28
N THR A 131 21.09 13.84 -11.01
CA THR A 131 21.20 12.92 -9.86
C THR A 131 19.81 12.55 -9.34
N ASP A 132 19.72 11.57 -8.44
CA ASP A 132 18.47 11.22 -7.74
C ASP A 132 17.78 12.44 -7.13
N LYS A 133 18.58 13.37 -6.57
CA LYS A 133 18.11 14.64 -6.01
C LYS A 133 17.40 15.52 -7.05
N ALA A 134 17.88 15.54 -8.29
CA ALA A 134 17.23 16.27 -9.38
C ALA A 134 15.94 15.61 -9.85
N PHE A 135 15.91 14.28 -9.92
CA PHE A 135 14.67 13.56 -10.23
C PHE A 135 13.62 13.74 -9.14
N ARG A 136 14.01 13.66 -7.86
CA ARG A 136 13.14 13.99 -6.73
C ARG A 136 12.58 15.40 -6.85
N TYR A 137 13.46 16.39 -7.04
CA TYR A 137 13.03 17.78 -7.24
C TYR A 137 12.07 17.93 -8.44
N TYR A 138 12.35 17.25 -9.56
CA TYR A 138 11.50 17.26 -10.74
C TYR A 138 10.12 16.65 -10.47
N VAL A 139 10.06 15.50 -9.79
CA VAL A 139 8.80 14.84 -9.41
C VAL A 139 7.99 15.70 -8.45
N ASP A 140 8.62 16.29 -7.44
CA ASP A 140 7.94 17.15 -6.45
C ASP A 140 7.37 18.44 -7.08
N HIS A 141 7.93 18.87 -8.21
CA HIS A 141 7.48 20.03 -8.98
C HIS A 141 6.77 19.66 -10.28
N LEU A 142 6.53 18.36 -10.50
CA LEU A 142 5.72 17.88 -11.61
C LEU A 142 4.31 18.34 -11.30
N ALA A 143 3.94 19.47 -11.90
CA ALA A 143 2.70 20.15 -11.57
C ALA A 143 1.51 19.19 -11.68
N ALA A 144 0.47 19.46 -10.88
CA ALA A 144 -0.86 18.82 -10.91
C ALA A 144 -1.59 18.90 -12.27
N SER A 145 -0.89 19.29 -13.34
CA SER A 145 -1.30 19.31 -14.75
C SER A 145 -0.97 18.04 -15.53
N ALA A 146 -0.17 17.11 -14.98
CA ALA A 146 0.03 15.80 -15.58
C ALA A 146 -1.32 15.07 -15.62
N ARG A 147 -1.96 15.07 -16.80
CA ARG A 147 -3.28 14.47 -17.02
C ARG A 147 -3.12 13.30 -17.95
N ILE A 148 -3.77 12.21 -17.60
CA ILE A 148 -3.89 11.06 -18.50
C ILE A 148 -4.55 11.49 -19.82
N GLY A 149 -3.96 11.05 -20.94
CA GLY A 149 -4.52 11.29 -22.27
C GLY A 149 -5.88 10.62 -22.46
N PHE A 150 -6.72 11.17 -23.33
CA PHE A 150 -8.07 10.62 -23.58
C PHE A 150 -8.03 9.16 -24.07
N GLU A 151 -7.08 8.83 -24.94
CA GLU A 151 -6.90 7.48 -25.48
C GLU A 151 -6.54 6.47 -24.39
N ASP A 152 -5.51 6.76 -23.58
CA ASP A 152 -5.11 5.89 -22.46
C ASP A 152 -6.27 5.68 -21.48
N ARG A 153 -7.00 6.76 -21.18
CA ARG A 153 -8.18 6.73 -20.30
C ARG A 153 -9.25 5.79 -20.85
N THR A 154 -9.52 5.89 -22.16
CA THR A 154 -10.49 5.05 -22.86
C THR A 154 -10.05 3.59 -22.87
N GLN A 155 -8.76 3.32 -23.10
CA GLN A 155 -8.22 1.95 -23.06
C GLN A 155 -8.38 1.32 -21.67
N ILE A 156 -8.13 2.08 -20.60
CA ILE A 156 -8.32 1.59 -19.23
C ILE A 156 -9.79 1.29 -18.95
N GLU A 157 -10.72 2.18 -19.31
CA GLU A 157 -12.16 1.95 -19.11
C GLU A 157 -12.67 0.76 -19.94
N LEU A 158 -12.26 0.63 -21.20
CA LEU A 158 -12.64 -0.50 -22.05
C LEU A 158 -12.14 -1.83 -21.49
N HIS A 159 -10.90 -1.87 -21.01
CA HIS A 159 -10.30 -3.07 -20.42
C HIS A 159 -11.14 -3.65 -19.27
N TYR A 160 -11.69 -2.78 -18.41
CA TYR A 160 -12.51 -3.20 -17.27
C TYR A 160 -14.01 -3.40 -17.59
N SER A 161 -14.52 -2.80 -18.67
CA SER A 161 -15.95 -2.88 -19.04
C SER A 161 -16.32 -4.10 -19.89
N GLU A 162 -15.40 -4.59 -20.72
CA GLU A 162 -15.70 -5.66 -21.69
C GLU A 162 -15.70 -7.07 -21.08
N ARG A 163 -15.41 -7.22 -19.79
CA ARG A 163 -15.18 -8.52 -19.17
C ARG A 163 -15.82 -8.63 -17.77
N VAL A 164 -16.69 -9.63 -17.60
CA VAL A 164 -17.06 -10.15 -16.27
C VAL A 164 -15.84 -10.90 -15.73
N HIS A 165 -14.90 -10.16 -15.16
CA HIS A 165 -13.67 -10.72 -14.65
C HIS A 165 -13.86 -11.30 -13.27
N SER A 166 -13.39 -12.54 -13.07
CA SER A 166 -13.03 -13.01 -11.73
C SER A 166 -11.96 -12.08 -11.15
N LEU A 167 -11.95 -11.90 -9.82
CA LEU A 167 -10.94 -11.09 -9.14
C LEU A 167 -9.52 -11.48 -9.57
N GLU A 168 -9.24 -12.78 -9.67
CA GLU A 168 -7.94 -13.30 -10.09
C GLU A 168 -7.55 -12.84 -11.50
N ALA A 169 -8.48 -12.91 -12.46
CA ALA A 169 -8.23 -12.45 -13.83
C ALA A 169 -7.94 -10.95 -13.88
N MET A 170 -8.69 -10.16 -13.10
CA MET A 170 -8.48 -8.71 -13.00
C MET A 170 -7.09 -8.40 -12.43
N MET A 171 -6.71 -9.02 -11.31
CA MET A 171 -5.40 -8.79 -10.70
C MET A 171 -4.24 -9.21 -11.61
N ARG A 172 -4.43 -10.23 -12.45
CA ARG A 172 -3.45 -10.69 -13.44
C ARG A 172 -3.35 -9.77 -14.66
N ASP A 173 -4.44 -9.17 -15.10
CA ASP A 173 -4.47 -8.37 -16.33
C ASP A 173 -4.11 -6.90 -16.10
N THR A 174 -4.38 -6.33 -14.92
CA THR A 174 -3.99 -4.97 -14.55
C THR A 174 -2.50 -4.66 -14.76
N PRO A 175 -1.53 -5.46 -14.24
CA PRO A 175 -0.12 -5.17 -14.45
C PRO A 175 0.28 -5.31 -15.93
N LYS A 176 -0.38 -6.17 -16.72
CA LYS A 176 -0.13 -6.24 -18.18
C LYS A 176 -0.56 -4.96 -18.90
N LEU A 177 -1.72 -4.43 -18.53
CA LEU A 177 -2.23 -3.17 -19.08
C LEU A 177 -1.28 -2.02 -18.74
N LEU A 178 -0.87 -1.90 -17.48
CA LEU A 178 0.07 -0.87 -17.04
C LEU A 178 1.41 -1.02 -17.76
N ALA A 179 1.94 -2.24 -17.87
CA ALA A 179 3.18 -2.50 -18.59
C ALA A 179 3.10 -2.08 -20.06
N LEU A 180 1.98 -2.37 -20.73
CA LEU A 180 1.75 -1.97 -22.12
C LEU A 180 1.70 -0.44 -22.27
N LEU A 181 0.99 0.26 -21.38
CA LEU A 181 0.80 1.72 -21.47
C LEU A 181 2.05 2.51 -21.09
N THR A 182 2.86 1.97 -20.17
CA THR A 182 4.04 2.65 -19.58
C THR A 182 5.36 2.20 -20.20
N GLY A 183 5.42 1.02 -20.81
CA GLY A 183 6.67 0.40 -21.27
C GLY A 183 7.60 -0.01 -20.11
N GLN A 184 7.04 -0.24 -18.92
CA GLN A 184 7.77 -0.56 -17.69
C GLN A 184 7.25 -1.88 -17.07
N ALA A 185 7.98 -2.42 -16.11
CA ALA A 185 7.48 -3.52 -15.30
C ALA A 185 6.39 -2.99 -14.35
N ALA A 186 5.30 -3.71 -14.21
CA ALA A 186 4.18 -3.32 -13.37
C ALA A 186 3.80 -4.46 -12.43
N LEU A 187 3.31 -4.08 -11.26
CA LEU A 187 2.97 -5.00 -10.20
C LEU A 187 1.67 -4.60 -9.50
N VAL A 188 0.92 -5.60 -9.08
CA VAL A 188 -0.36 -5.43 -8.39
C VAL A 188 -0.41 -6.39 -7.22
N MET A 189 -0.63 -5.86 -6.03
CA MET A 189 -0.96 -6.63 -4.85
C MET A 189 -2.46 -6.80 -4.82
N ALA A 190 -2.92 -8.06 -4.87
CA ALA A 190 -4.34 -8.39 -4.75
C ALA A 190 -4.91 -7.97 -3.38
N PRO A 191 -6.24 -7.77 -3.28
CA PRO A 191 -6.88 -7.41 -2.02
C PRO A 191 -6.54 -8.42 -0.93
N ARG A 192 -6.06 -7.95 0.23
CA ARG A 192 -6.02 -8.83 1.40
C ARG A 192 -7.46 -9.12 1.80
N LEU A 193 -7.89 -10.37 1.74
CA LEU A 193 -9.24 -10.76 2.16
C LEU A 193 -9.51 -10.31 3.61
N GLU A 194 -8.47 -10.21 4.42
CA GLU A 194 -8.44 -9.66 5.78
C GLU A 194 -9.02 -8.23 5.93
N SER A 195 -8.91 -7.38 4.90
CA SER A 195 -9.46 -6.01 4.88
C SER A 195 -10.86 -5.93 4.29
N VAL A 196 -11.35 -7.03 3.71
CA VAL A 196 -12.67 -7.07 3.10
C VAL A 196 -13.74 -7.28 4.16
N GLU A 197 -14.83 -6.52 4.07
CA GLU A 197 -15.97 -6.66 4.96
C GLU A 197 -16.68 -7.98 4.74
N LEU A 198 -16.93 -8.65 5.84
CA LEU A 198 -17.70 -9.88 5.89
C LEU A 198 -19.18 -9.56 5.65
N GLU A 199 -19.76 -10.15 4.61
CA GLU A 199 -21.19 -10.09 4.37
C GLU A 199 -21.91 -11.22 5.10
N ARG A 200 -21.37 -12.45 5.01
CA ARG A 200 -21.99 -13.63 5.61
C ARG A 200 -21.03 -14.78 5.88
N VAL A 201 -21.29 -15.50 6.97
CA VAL A 201 -20.76 -16.84 7.27
C VAL A 201 -21.88 -17.87 7.21
N SER A 202 -21.61 -19.01 6.59
CA SER A 202 -22.47 -20.19 6.61
C SER A 202 -21.66 -21.45 6.91
N PHE A 203 -22.30 -22.43 7.52
CA PHE A 203 -21.72 -23.71 7.86
C PHE A 203 -22.58 -24.82 7.27
N ILE A 204 -21.99 -25.69 6.46
CA ILE A 204 -22.69 -26.81 5.81
C ILE A 204 -22.08 -28.10 6.33
N ARG A 205 -22.90 -28.96 6.94
CA ARG A 205 -22.45 -30.29 7.36
C ARG A 205 -22.17 -31.15 6.12
N LEU A 206 -20.95 -31.69 6.00
CA LEU A 206 -20.61 -32.65 4.95
C LEU A 206 -20.68 -34.09 5.44
N ARG A 207 -20.05 -34.36 6.58
CA ARG A 207 -19.96 -35.68 7.22
C ARG A 207 -19.94 -35.51 8.75
N PRO A 208 -20.08 -36.59 9.54
CA PRO A 208 -19.86 -36.49 10.97
C PRO A 208 -18.50 -35.85 11.27
N ARG A 209 -18.51 -34.77 12.06
CA ARG A 209 -17.31 -33.98 12.43
C ARG A 209 -16.61 -33.21 11.29
N GLU A 210 -17.20 -33.15 10.11
CA GLU A 210 -16.67 -32.36 8.98
C GLU A 210 -17.70 -31.31 8.54
N VAL A 211 -17.32 -30.05 8.67
CA VAL A 211 -18.15 -28.89 8.37
C VAL A 211 -17.47 -28.06 7.30
N LEU A 212 -18.17 -27.73 6.22
CA LEU A 212 -17.75 -26.74 5.25
C LEU A 212 -18.16 -25.36 5.74
N ALA A 213 -17.20 -24.54 6.11
CA ALA A 213 -17.40 -23.13 6.37
C ALA A 213 -17.31 -22.34 5.06
N VAL A 214 -18.34 -21.55 4.79
CA VAL A 214 -18.46 -20.70 3.60
C VAL A 214 -18.49 -19.25 4.06
N PHE A 215 -17.50 -18.47 3.65
CA PHE A 215 -17.46 -17.02 3.86
C PHE A 215 -17.77 -16.29 2.58
N VAL A 216 -18.74 -15.39 2.69
CA VAL A 216 -19.12 -14.47 1.62
C VAL A 216 -18.64 -13.09 2.06
N PRO A 217 -17.53 -12.59 1.50
CA PRO A 217 -17.17 -11.19 1.61
C PRO A 217 -18.03 -10.34 0.68
N LYS A 218 -18.19 -9.04 0.99
CA LYS A 218 -18.91 -8.09 0.12
C LYS A 218 -18.32 -7.96 -1.29
N THR A 219 -17.06 -8.33 -1.50
CA THR A 219 -16.41 -8.32 -2.83
C THR A 219 -16.80 -9.49 -3.72
N GLY A 220 -17.67 -10.41 -3.24
CA GLY A 220 -18.22 -11.52 -4.03
C GLY A 220 -17.32 -12.76 -4.17
N VAL A 221 -16.05 -12.70 -3.73
CA VAL A 221 -15.14 -13.86 -3.79
C VAL A 221 -15.37 -14.79 -2.60
N VAL A 222 -16.23 -15.79 -2.78
CA VAL A 222 -16.58 -16.76 -1.75
C VAL A 222 -15.39 -17.64 -1.36
N ARG A 223 -15.14 -17.80 -0.05
CA ARG A 223 -14.10 -18.67 0.50
C ARG A 223 -14.71 -19.88 1.18
N ASN A 224 -14.23 -21.06 0.80
CA ASN A 224 -14.68 -22.35 1.32
C ASN A 224 -13.56 -22.99 2.12
N GLN A 225 -13.80 -23.33 3.39
CA GLN A 225 -12.84 -23.97 4.27
C GLN A 225 -13.46 -25.20 4.92
N LEU A 226 -12.77 -26.35 4.86
CA LEU A 226 -13.17 -27.54 5.60
C LEU A 226 -12.68 -27.44 7.04
N VAL A 227 -13.60 -27.45 8.00
CA VAL A 227 -13.34 -27.40 9.44
C VAL A 227 -13.67 -28.76 10.05
N ARG A 228 -12.71 -29.32 10.80
CA ARG A 228 -12.90 -30.56 11.57
C ARG A 228 -13.30 -30.21 12.99
N THR A 229 -14.39 -30.77 13.46
CA THR A 229 -14.94 -30.51 14.81
C THR A 229 -14.72 -31.70 15.75
N GLU A 230 -14.63 -31.45 17.06
CA GLU A 230 -14.43 -32.51 18.05
C GLU A 230 -15.66 -33.41 18.19
N ARG A 231 -16.85 -32.81 18.03
CA ARG A 231 -18.15 -33.50 18.08
C ARG A 231 -18.90 -33.35 16.77
N ASP A 232 -19.87 -34.23 16.58
CA ASP A 232 -20.79 -34.13 15.45
C ASP A 232 -21.85 -33.06 15.75
N HIS A 233 -22.16 -32.23 14.77
CA HIS A 233 -23.16 -31.16 14.87
C HIS A 233 -24.28 -31.42 13.88
N CYS A 234 -25.54 -31.25 14.29
CA CYS A 234 -26.64 -31.26 13.32
C CYS A 234 -26.65 -29.93 12.52
N GLN A 235 -27.28 -29.92 11.34
CA GLN A 235 -27.34 -28.72 10.51
C GLN A 235 -28.03 -27.54 11.24
N GLU A 236 -29.03 -27.84 12.07
CA GLU A 236 -29.74 -26.82 12.87
C GLU A 236 -28.84 -26.15 13.91
N GLU A 237 -27.88 -26.89 14.50
CA GLU A 237 -26.87 -26.33 15.41
C GLU A 237 -25.91 -25.41 14.66
N LEU A 238 -25.44 -25.83 13.48
CA LEU A 238 -24.57 -25.05 12.61
C LEU A 238 -25.23 -23.76 12.14
N ASP A 239 -26.52 -23.80 11.79
CA ASP A 239 -27.27 -22.62 11.39
C ASP A 239 -27.43 -21.63 12.56
N ARG A 240 -27.60 -22.11 13.80
CA ARG A 240 -27.60 -21.26 14.99
C ARG A 240 -26.25 -20.60 15.22
N MET A 241 -25.15 -21.35 15.09
CA MET A 241 -23.79 -20.83 15.24
C MET A 241 -23.49 -19.78 14.16
N ALA A 242 -23.89 -20.02 12.91
CA ALA A 242 -23.75 -19.07 11.83
C ALA A 242 -24.53 -17.78 12.10
N ARG A 243 -25.78 -17.86 12.60
CA ARG A 243 -26.55 -16.67 12.99
C ARG A 243 -25.85 -15.85 14.06
N TYR A 244 -25.37 -16.50 15.12
CA TYR A 244 -24.62 -15.83 16.19
C TYR A 244 -23.39 -15.09 15.65
N LEU A 245 -22.58 -15.75 14.81
CA LEU A 245 -21.41 -15.10 14.21
C LEU A 245 -21.79 -13.96 13.27
N ASN A 246 -22.85 -14.10 12.47
CA ASN A 246 -23.30 -13.03 11.58
C ASN A 246 -23.82 -11.81 12.35
N GLU A 247 -24.49 -12.01 13.48
CA GLU A 247 -24.95 -10.92 14.36
C GLU A 247 -23.77 -10.23 15.07
N ALA A 248 -22.78 -11.00 15.52
CA ALA A 248 -21.61 -10.45 16.22
C ALA A 248 -20.60 -9.76 15.28
N LEU A 249 -20.45 -10.26 14.04
CA LEU A 249 -19.39 -9.87 13.11
C LEU A 249 -19.86 -9.03 11.93
N GLY A 250 -21.15 -8.69 11.87
CA GLY A 250 -21.73 -7.92 10.76
C GLY A 250 -20.97 -6.62 10.49
N GLY A 251 -20.53 -6.42 9.24
CA GLY A 251 -19.78 -5.23 8.83
C GLY A 251 -18.33 -5.16 9.32
N SER A 252 -17.84 -6.17 10.03
CA SER A 252 -16.43 -6.29 10.41
C SER A 252 -15.59 -6.81 9.25
N THR A 253 -14.31 -6.44 9.18
CA THR A 253 -13.37 -7.10 8.27
C THR A 253 -13.02 -8.50 8.77
N LEU A 254 -12.52 -9.37 7.89
CA LEU A 254 -12.08 -10.72 8.32
C LEU A 254 -11.00 -10.66 9.41
N ASP A 255 -10.08 -9.69 9.37
CA ASP A 255 -9.06 -9.51 10.43
C ASP A 255 -9.68 -9.05 11.76
N GLN A 256 -10.64 -8.12 11.72
CA GLN A 256 -11.37 -7.69 12.92
C GLN A 256 -12.17 -8.85 13.51
N ALA A 257 -12.84 -9.63 12.67
CA ALA A 257 -13.58 -10.81 13.07
C ALA A 257 -12.68 -11.86 13.72
N ARG A 258 -11.50 -12.12 13.13
CA ARG A 258 -10.51 -13.04 13.69
C ARG A 258 -10.04 -12.57 15.07
N ARG A 259 -9.60 -11.32 15.20
CA ARG A 259 -9.13 -10.76 16.48
C ARG A 259 -10.21 -10.77 17.54
N TRP A 260 -11.46 -10.48 17.15
CA TRP A 260 -12.60 -10.55 18.06
C TRP A 260 -12.85 -11.99 18.51
N ILE A 261 -12.86 -12.96 17.59
CA ILE A 261 -13.02 -14.38 17.91
C ILE A 261 -11.91 -14.87 18.86
N GLU A 262 -10.66 -14.53 18.59
CA GLU A 262 -9.51 -14.89 19.43
C GLU A 262 -9.63 -14.31 20.85
N GLU A 263 -10.00 -13.03 20.95
CA GLU A 263 -10.19 -12.36 22.24
C GLU A 263 -11.40 -12.95 22.99
N GLU A 264 -12.51 -13.22 22.31
CA GLU A 264 -13.69 -13.81 22.92
C GLU A 264 -13.41 -15.26 23.36
N LEU A 265 -12.66 -16.06 22.60
CA LEU A 265 -12.18 -17.39 23.02
C LEU A 265 -11.28 -17.31 24.27
N ARG A 266 -10.46 -16.25 24.37
CA ARG A 266 -9.61 -16.00 25.53
C ARG A 266 -10.44 -15.63 26.76
N MET A 267 -11.44 -14.79 26.60
CA MET A 267 -12.33 -14.30 27.66
C MET A 267 -13.35 -15.35 28.10
N GLU A 268 -13.87 -16.16 27.18
CA GLU A 268 -14.87 -17.20 27.43
C GLU A 268 -14.30 -18.43 28.16
N ARG A 269 -12.99 -18.46 28.44
CA ARG A 269 -12.42 -19.39 29.43
C ARG A 269 -13.04 -19.21 30.83
N ALA A 270 -13.71 -18.08 31.09
CA ALA A 270 -14.32 -17.76 32.39
C ALA A 270 -15.83 -18.03 32.52
N ARG A 271 -16.61 -18.21 31.43
CA ARG A 271 -18.09 -18.20 31.48
C ARG A 271 -18.83 -19.51 31.18
N TYR A 272 -18.13 -20.56 30.73
CA TYR A 272 -18.70 -21.91 30.51
C TYR A 272 -19.91 -21.98 29.57
N ASP A 273 -20.10 -21.02 28.64
CA ASP A 273 -21.09 -21.17 27.59
C ASP A 273 -20.51 -22.00 26.43
N ARG A 274 -20.79 -23.31 26.46
CA ARG A 274 -20.28 -24.29 25.48
C ARG A 274 -20.72 -23.95 24.06
N PHE A 275 -21.92 -23.38 23.88
CA PHE A 275 -22.45 -23.06 22.56
C PHE A 275 -21.65 -21.91 21.92
N VAL A 276 -21.39 -20.85 22.69
CA VAL A 276 -20.59 -19.70 22.23
C VAL A 276 -19.18 -20.14 21.87
N ARG A 277 -18.52 -20.93 22.74
CA ARG A 277 -17.17 -21.42 22.47
C ARG A 277 -17.07 -22.21 21.17
N GLU A 278 -18.03 -23.08 20.87
CA GLU A 278 -18.02 -23.87 19.65
C GLU A 278 -18.28 -23.04 18.39
N ALA A 279 -19.18 -22.05 18.47
CA ALA A 279 -19.37 -21.09 17.38
C ALA A 279 -18.07 -20.31 17.10
N LEU A 280 -17.37 -19.88 18.15
CA LEU A 280 -16.09 -19.18 18.03
C LEU A 280 -14.98 -20.08 17.45
N MET A 281 -14.85 -21.32 17.90
CA MET A 281 -13.87 -22.28 17.36
C MET A 281 -14.10 -22.57 15.86
N LEU A 282 -15.37 -22.70 15.44
CA LEU A 282 -15.72 -22.83 14.02
C LEU A 282 -15.35 -21.57 13.24
N GLY A 283 -15.60 -20.39 13.80
CA GLY A 283 -15.16 -19.11 13.22
C GLY A 283 -13.64 -19.04 13.08
N GLU A 284 -12.89 -19.36 14.13
CA GLU A 284 -11.42 -19.35 14.14
C GLU A 284 -10.84 -20.30 13.09
N GLY A 285 -11.24 -21.57 13.10
CA GLY A 285 -10.76 -22.57 12.13
C GLY A 285 -11.04 -22.18 10.68
N ALA A 286 -12.12 -21.44 10.48
CA ALA A 286 -12.55 -20.96 9.18
C ALA A 286 -11.76 -19.68 8.74
N LEU A 287 -11.32 -18.84 9.69
CA LEU A 287 -10.52 -17.62 9.45
C LEU A 287 -8.99 -17.84 9.49
N SER A 288 -8.52 -18.93 10.08
CA SER A 288 -7.10 -19.20 10.43
C SER A 288 -6.10 -19.33 9.27
N ALA A 289 -6.55 -19.35 8.01
CA ALA A 289 -5.64 -19.49 6.89
C ALA A 289 -5.09 -18.12 6.46
N GLU A 290 -4.06 -17.67 7.18
CA GLU A 290 -3.17 -16.57 6.76
C GLU A 290 -2.56 -16.95 5.41
N ARG A 291 -2.82 -16.12 4.40
CA ARG A 291 -2.10 -16.21 3.13
C ARG A 291 -1.35 -14.90 2.95
N PRO A 292 -0.06 -14.96 2.59
CA PRO A 292 0.65 -13.74 2.18
C PRO A 292 -0.11 -13.08 1.03
N ALA A 293 -0.09 -11.75 0.99
CA ALA A 293 -0.72 -10.99 -0.07
C ALA A 293 -0.21 -11.49 -1.43
N GLU A 294 -1.12 -11.78 -2.34
CA GLU A 294 -0.76 -12.30 -3.65
C GLU A 294 -0.27 -11.15 -4.53
N LEU A 295 0.96 -11.28 -5.02
CA LEU A 295 1.61 -10.30 -5.87
C LEU A 295 1.66 -10.81 -7.32
N TYR A 296 1.13 -9.99 -8.23
CA TYR A 296 1.17 -10.19 -9.67
C TYR A 296 2.19 -9.23 -10.26
N VAL A 297 3.11 -9.74 -11.10
CA VAL A 297 4.17 -8.96 -11.73
C VAL A 297 4.18 -9.29 -13.22
N GLU A 298 4.12 -8.26 -14.06
CA GLU A 298 4.12 -8.37 -15.52
C GLU A 298 4.96 -7.23 -16.13
N GLY A 299 5.29 -7.32 -17.42
CA GLY A 299 5.99 -6.23 -18.11
C GLY A 299 7.51 -6.26 -18.04
N SER A 300 8.10 -7.31 -17.47
CA SER A 300 9.57 -7.44 -17.37
C SER A 300 10.23 -7.42 -18.75
N ALA A 301 9.62 -8.08 -19.75
CA ALA A 301 10.13 -8.07 -21.12
C ALA A 301 10.11 -6.67 -21.76
N GLN A 302 9.04 -5.91 -21.55
CA GLN A 302 8.89 -4.53 -22.04
C GLN A 302 9.88 -3.59 -21.37
N ALA A 303 10.12 -3.77 -20.06
CA ALA A 303 11.12 -2.99 -19.34
C ALA A 303 12.52 -3.16 -19.95
N LEU A 304 12.86 -4.35 -20.45
CA LEU A 304 14.17 -4.63 -21.08
C LEU A 304 14.38 -3.90 -22.42
N GLU A 305 13.35 -3.29 -23.01
CA GLU A 305 13.50 -2.48 -24.23
C GLU A 305 14.12 -1.10 -23.95
N GLN A 306 14.27 -0.70 -22.69
CA GLN A 306 14.88 0.58 -22.32
C GLN A 306 16.41 0.58 -22.57
N PRO A 307 17.00 1.69 -23.04
CA PRO A 307 18.44 1.83 -23.31
C PRO A 307 19.38 1.36 -22.18
N GLU A 308 18.99 1.54 -20.93
CA GLU A 308 19.75 1.17 -19.73
C GLU A 308 20.01 -0.34 -19.65
N PHE A 309 19.14 -1.17 -20.20
CA PHE A 309 19.23 -2.64 -20.12
C PHE A 309 20.03 -3.26 -21.27
N SER A 310 20.74 -2.42 -22.04
CA SER A 310 21.85 -2.90 -22.89
C SER A 310 23.00 -3.48 -22.08
N ASP A 311 23.12 -3.11 -20.80
CA ASP A 311 24.07 -3.68 -19.85
C ASP A 311 23.50 -4.96 -19.18
N PRO A 312 24.13 -6.13 -19.37
CA PRO A 312 23.71 -7.38 -18.74
C PRO A 312 23.70 -7.35 -17.21
N GLU A 313 24.50 -6.49 -16.56
CA GLU A 313 24.47 -6.33 -15.10
C GLU A 313 23.13 -5.72 -14.66
N LYS A 314 22.69 -4.64 -15.31
CA LYS A 314 21.42 -3.98 -15.03
C LYS A 314 20.21 -4.87 -15.29
N VAL A 315 20.29 -5.73 -16.31
CA VAL A 315 19.27 -6.76 -16.56
C VAL A 315 19.19 -7.71 -15.37
N ARG A 316 20.33 -8.19 -14.86
CA ARG A 316 20.37 -9.10 -13.70
C ARG A 316 19.89 -8.43 -12.43
N GLU A 317 20.19 -7.15 -12.23
CA GLU A 317 19.67 -6.36 -11.09
C GLU A 317 18.15 -6.22 -11.16
N LEU A 318 17.59 -5.87 -12.33
CA LEU A 318 16.14 -5.79 -12.52
C LEU A 318 15.47 -7.13 -12.24
N MET A 319 15.98 -8.23 -12.80
CA MET A 319 15.39 -9.55 -12.58
C MET A 319 15.44 -9.96 -11.11
N ARG A 320 16.54 -9.67 -10.39
CA ARG A 320 16.63 -9.90 -8.95
C ARG A 320 15.62 -9.06 -8.16
N ALA A 321 15.49 -7.78 -8.50
CA ALA A 321 14.53 -6.89 -7.86
C ALA A 321 13.08 -7.32 -8.10
N LEU A 322 12.76 -7.84 -9.29
CA LEU A 322 11.42 -8.36 -9.61
C LEU A 322 11.13 -9.73 -8.98
N ASP A 323 12.15 -10.55 -8.77
CA ASP A 323 12.02 -11.86 -8.11
C ASP A 323 11.87 -11.72 -6.58
N ASP A 324 12.39 -10.64 -5.98
CA ASP A 324 12.21 -10.34 -4.55
C ASP A 324 10.80 -9.79 -4.25
N LYS A 325 9.85 -10.70 -4.17
CA LYS A 325 8.46 -10.37 -3.84
C LYS A 325 8.31 -9.71 -2.47
N THR A 326 9.19 -9.96 -1.53
CA THR A 326 9.11 -9.38 -0.19
C THR A 326 9.41 -7.89 -0.23
N ALA A 327 10.49 -7.50 -0.90
CA ALA A 327 10.85 -6.10 -1.10
C ALA A 327 9.77 -5.31 -1.86
N LEU A 328 9.19 -5.91 -2.90
CA LEU A 328 8.10 -5.29 -3.67
C LEU A 328 6.81 -5.13 -2.85
N LEU A 329 6.46 -6.14 -2.04
CA LEU A 329 5.30 -6.06 -1.14
C LEU A 329 5.47 -4.95 -0.09
N ASP A 330 6.64 -4.85 0.53
CA ASP A 330 6.94 -3.80 1.52
C ASP A 330 6.78 -2.39 0.92
N LEU A 331 7.15 -2.22 -0.35
CA LEU A 331 6.97 -0.97 -1.07
C LEU A 331 5.49 -0.62 -1.27
N LEU A 332 4.69 -1.57 -1.73
CA LEU A 332 3.24 -1.38 -1.91
C LEU A 332 2.54 -1.13 -0.58
N GLU A 333 2.93 -1.84 0.48
CA GLU A 333 2.37 -1.66 1.82
C GLU A 333 2.57 -0.22 2.34
N ARG A 334 3.64 0.45 1.95
CA ARG A 334 3.85 1.87 2.30
C ARG A 334 2.83 2.77 1.63
N ALA A 335 2.61 2.61 0.33
CA ALA A 335 1.59 3.37 -0.41
C ALA A 335 0.18 3.12 0.15
N VAL A 336 -0.12 1.86 0.51
CA VAL A 336 -1.38 1.47 1.20
C VAL A 336 -1.54 2.15 2.55
N ARG A 337 -0.46 2.24 3.35
CA ARG A 337 -0.47 2.83 4.68
C ARG A 337 -0.62 4.36 4.64
N GLU A 338 0.03 4.99 3.69
CA GLU A 338 -0.01 6.45 3.48
C GLU A 338 -1.31 6.88 2.78
N GLN A 339 -2.03 5.95 2.15
CA GLN A 339 -3.28 6.19 1.39
C GLN A 339 -3.11 7.22 0.26
N GLU A 340 -1.89 7.40 -0.22
CA GLU A 340 -1.52 8.35 -1.25
C GLU A 340 -0.57 7.71 -2.26
N LEU A 341 -0.44 8.36 -3.43
CA LEU A 341 0.54 7.97 -4.42
C LEU A 341 1.94 8.26 -3.87
N THR A 342 2.80 7.24 -3.88
CA THR A 342 4.18 7.34 -3.43
C THR A 342 5.11 7.14 -4.62
N VAL A 343 6.10 8.02 -4.76
CA VAL A 343 7.21 7.84 -5.71
C VAL A 343 8.47 7.62 -4.89
N SER A 344 9.27 6.61 -5.24
CA SER A 344 10.57 6.32 -4.64
C SER A 344 11.63 6.25 -5.74
N ILE A 345 12.74 6.96 -5.58
CA ILE A 345 13.73 7.18 -6.65
C ILE A 345 15.11 6.75 -6.17
N GLY A 346 15.68 5.78 -6.85
CA GLY A 346 17.08 5.36 -6.69
C GLY A 346 17.44 5.08 -5.23
N SER A 347 18.32 5.92 -4.69
CA SER A 347 18.81 5.85 -3.30
C SER A 347 17.74 5.99 -2.20
N GLU A 348 16.51 6.37 -2.54
CA GLU A 348 15.38 6.39 -1.59
C GLU A 348 14.76 5.00 -1.37
N ASN A 349 15.08 4.04 -2.25
CA ASN A 349 14.63 2.67 -2.10
C ASN A 349 15.37 2.00 -0.93
N TYR A 350 14.61 1.35 -0.04
CA TYR A 350 15.18 0.63 1.11
C TYR A 350 15.96 -0.60 0.69
N ASP A 351 15.56 -1.22 -0.43
CA ASP A 351 16.24 -2.39 -0.96
C ASP A 351 17.43 -1.96 -1.85
N PRO A 352 18.65 -2.46 -1.58
CA PRO A 352 19.82 -2.17 -2.41
C PRO A 352 19.68 -2.60 -3.88
N HIS A 353 18.90 -3.63 -4.17
CA HIS A 353 18.63 -4.09 -5.53
C HIS A 353 17.72 -3.14 -6.31
N LEU A 354 17.00 -2.24 -5.61
CA LEU A 354 16.19 -1.19 -6.21
C LEU A 354 16.94 0.14 -6.34
N ALA A 355 18.21 0.22 -5.95
CA ALA A 355 18.96 1.49 -5.90
C ALA A 355 19.13 2.19 -7.28
N ASP A 356 19.05 1.44 -8.38
CA ASP A 356 19.13 1.97 -9.75
C ASP A 356 17.75 2.17 -10.42
N PHE A 357 16.68 1.98 -9.65
CA PHE A 357 15.31 2.00 -10.15
C PHE A 357 14.48 3.09 -9.49
N ALA A 358 13.42 3.49 -10.17
CA ALA A 358 12.35 4.29 -9.61
C ALA A 358 11.07 3.47 -9.55
N VAL A 359 10.28 3.71 -8.51
CA VAL A 359 9.01 3.03 -8.29
C VAL A 359 7.92 4.07 -8.06
N VAL A 360 6.84 3.94 -8.81
CA VAL A 360 5.62 4.76 -8.68
C VAL A 360 4.51 3.84 -8.22
N ALA A 361 4.02 4.03 -6.99
CA ALA A 361 3.02 3.18 -6.36
C ALA A 361 1.77 3.98 -5.98
N ALA A 362 0.58 3.40 -6.18
CA ALA A 362 -0.67 3.99 -5.73
C ALA A 362 -1.56 2.92 -5.07
N PRO A 363 -2.22 3.25 -3.95
CA PRO A 363 -3.19 2.37 -3.33
C PRO A 363 -4.52 2.39 -4.10
N TYR A 364 -5.22 1.27 -4.07
CA TYR A 364 -6.63 1.20 -4.47
C TYR A 364 -7.48 0.71 -3.27
N ALA A 365 -8.73 1.14 -3.22
CA ALA A 365 -9.59 1.05 -2.04
C ALA A 365 -10.99 0.58 -2.40
N GLY A 366 -11.65 -0.12 -1.48
CA GLY A 366 -13.08 -0.40 -1.52
C GLY A 366 -13.77 0.49 -0.49
N GLY A 367 -14.41 1.57 -0.95
CA GLY A 367 -14.91 2.62 -0.05
C GLY A 367 -13.77 3.33 0.69
N SER A 368 -13.82 3.37 2.03
CA SER A 368 -12.86 4.10 2.88
C SER A 368 -11.61 3.30 3.30
N LYS A 369 -11.51 2.02 2.92
CA LYS A 369 -10.41 1.14 3.33
C LYS A 369 -9.54 0.77 2.13
N PRO A 370 -8.21 0.94 2.20
CA PRO A 370 -7.33 0.49 1.13
C PRO A 370 -7.31 -1.04 1.10
N LEU A 371 -7.50 -1.61 -0.09
CA LEU A 371 -7.56 -3.06 -0.31
C LEU A 371 -6.21 -3.61 -0.74
N GLY A 372 -5.49 -2.84 -1.54
CA GLY A 372 -4.21 -3.22 -2.11
C GLY A 372 -3.50 -2.04 -2.74
N GLY A 373 -2.43 -2.33 -3.47
CA GLY A 373 -1.67 -1.32 -4.18
C GLY A 373 -1.21 -1.84 -5.53
N LEU A 374 -1.01 -0.92 -6.45
CA LEU A 374 -0.34 -1.17 -7.72
C LEU A 374 0.90 -0.30 -7.83
N ALA A 375 1.91 -0.77 -8.52
CA ALA A 375 3.09 0.02 -8.80
C ALA A 375 3.69 -0.28 -10.17
N VAL A 376 4.53 0.64 -10.60
CA VAL A 376 5.36 0.54 -11.80
C VAL A 376 6.82 0.70 -11.38
N VAL A 377 7.68 -0.20 -11.86
CA VAL A 377 9.12 -0.22 -11.62
C VAL A 377 9.83 -0.01 -12.95
N GLY A 378 10.72 0.97 -12.98
CA GLY A 378 11.49 1.31 -14.17
C GLY A 378 12.80 2.02 -13.80
N PRO A 379 13.59 2.45 -14.80
CA PRO A 379 14.83 3.18 -14.55
C PRO A 379 14.55 4.53 -13.86
N VAL A 380 15.53 5.08 -13.14
CA VAL A 380 15.42 6.39 -12.49
C VAL A 380 15.00 7.53 -13.45
N ARG A 381 15.32 7.41 -14.74
CA ARG A 381 14.89 8.37 -15.79
C ARG A 381 13.53 8.08 -16.40
N MET A 382 12.64 7.40 -15.67
CA MET A 382 11.28 7.09 -16.09
C MET A 382 10.54 8.33 -16.59
N ASP A 383 9.62 8.17 -17.52
CA ASP A 383 8.71 9.24 -17.93
C ASP A 383 7.63 9.48 -16.87
N TYR A 384 7.99 10.23 -15.82
CA TYR A 384 7.11 10.51 -14.69
C TYR A 384 5.83 11.26 -15.10
N GLU A 385 5.88 12.10 -16.14
CA GLU A 385 4.71 12.83 -16.65
C GLU A 385 3.67 11.89 -17.24
N ARG A 386 4.11 10.79 -17.86
CA ARG A 386 3.24 9.74 -18.39
C ARG A 386 2.84 8.72 -17.33
N VAL A 387 3.77 8.24 -16.52
CA VAL A 387 3.55 7.10 -15.62
C VAL A 387 2.69 7.47 -14.41
N ILE A 388 2.93 8.61 -13.76
CA ILE A 388 2.21 9.00 -12.54
C ILE A 388 0.69 9.06 -12.79
N PRO A 389 0.18 9.76 -13.83
CA PRO A 389 -1.26 9.82 -14.08
C PRO A 389 -1.87 8.47 -14.48
N LEU A 390 -1.12 7.60 -15.18
CA LEU A 390 -1.59 6.27 -15.56
C LEU A 390 -1.80 5.37 -14.34
N VAL A 391 -0.81 5.33 -13.45
CA VAL A 391 -0.86 4.59 -12.17
C VAL A 391 -2.02 5.11 -11.31
N GLU A 392 -2.10 6.42 -11.11
CA GLU A 392 -3.15 7.05 -10.30
C GLU A 392 -4.56 6.81 -10.89
N TYR A 393 -4.71 6.93 -12.21
CA TYR A 393 -6.00 6.69 -12.86
C TYR A 393 -6.43 5.22 -12.77
N THR A 394 -5.51 4.29 -13.01
CA THR A 394 -5.78 2.86 -12.92
C THR A 394 -6.18 2.47 -11.50
N ALA A 395 -5.51 3.01 -10.48
CA ALA A 395 -5.85 2.76 -9.08
C ALA A 395 -7.25 3.27 -8.75
N ARG A 396 -7.61 4.49 -9.19
CA ARG A 396 -8.97 5.03 -9.02
C ARG A 396 -10.03 4.21 -9.74
N THR A 397 -9.74 3.68 -10.93
CA THR A 397 -10.68 2.83 -11.66
C THR A 397 -10.90 1.51 -10.95
N LEU A 398 -9.84 0.86 -10.45
CA LEU A 398 -9.99 -0.32 -9.59
C LEU A 398 -10.80 -0.01 -8.34
N SER A 399 -10.54 1.12 -7.67
CA SER A 399 -11.30 1.51 -6.48
C SER A 399 -12.80 1.62 -6.76
N ARG A 400 -13.20 2.23 -7.89
CA ARG A 400 -14.62 2.33 -8.29
C ARG A 400 -15.26 0.96 -8.54
N ILE A 401 -14.50 0.02 -9.10
CA ILE A 401 -14.96 -1.36 -9.33
C ILE A 401 -15.17 -2.10 -8.01
N PHE A 402 -14.32 -1.89 -7.01
CA PHE A 402 -14.45 -2.51 -5.69
C PHE A 402 -15.47 -1.83 -4.76
N GLU A 403 -15.94 -0.64 -5.11
CA GLU A 403 -16.97 0.09 -4.37
C GLU A 403 -18.39 -0.41 -4.69
N HIS A 404 -18.56 -1.09 -5.83
CA HIS A 404 -19.81 -1.69 -6.31
C HIS A 404 -19.74 -3.22 -6.25
#